data_AF-A0AA36BLF9-F1
#
_entry.id   AF-A0AA36BLF9-F1
#
_cell.length_a   1.000
_cell.length_b   1.000
_cell.length_c   1.000
_cell.angle_alpha   90.00
_cell.angle_beta   90.00
_cell.angle_gamma   90.00
#
_symmetry.space_group_name_H-M   'P 1'
#
loop_
_entity.id
_entity.type
_entity.pdbx_description
1 polymer ?
#
loop_
_entity_poly.entity_id
_entity_poly.type
_entity_poly.pdbx_seq_one_letter_code
_entity_poly.pdbx_strand_id
1 'polypeptide(L)'
;MVNTKKSNIRGIWVQIRVKSDKKPHLFTQPELNYIVRDLTFSKQHSEVLVLREQHWNLLDKDARITVFRKHSADLQLLFILEIL
;
A
#
# COMPACT_ATOMS: atom_id res chain seq x y z
N MET A 1 -2.17 2.06 14.01
CA MET A 1 -3.59 1.71 13.78
C MET A 1 -4.22 1.33 15.12
N VAL A 2 -5.28 2.01 15.56
CA VAL A 2 -5.94 1.74 16.85
C VAL A 2 -7.20 0.94 16.57
N ASN A 3 -7.22 -0.35 16.90
CA ASN A 3 -8.45 -1.12 16.86
C ASN A 3 -9.24 -0.88 18.14
N THR A 4 -10.53 -0.62 18.01
CA THR A 4 -11.45 -0.42 19.13
C THR A 4 -12.35 -1.63 19.25
N LYS A 5 -12.42 -2.20 20.45
CA LYS A 5 -13.37 -3.26 20.76
C LYS A 5 -14.50 -2.64 21.58
N LYS A 6 -15.74 -2.82 21.12
CA LYS A 6 -16.94 -2.42 21.88
C LYS A 6 -17.21 -3.50 22.92
N SER A 7 -17.26 -3.10 24.19
CA SER A 7 -17.52 -4.00 25.31
C SER A 7 -18.70 -3.48 26.13
N ASN A 8 -19.50 -4.37 26.67
CA ASN A 8 -20.54 -4.01 27.63
C ASN A 8 -20.02 -4.32 29.04
N ILE A 9 -19.95 -3.32 29.90
CA ILE A 9 -19.59 -3.47 31.31
C ILE A 9 -20.76 -2.96 32.13
N ARG A 10 -21.47 -3.88 32.79
CA ARG A 10 -22.61 -3.56 33.68
C ARG A 10 -23.68 -2.70 33.01
N GLY A 11 -24.03 -3.00 31.77
CA GLY A 11 -25.05 -2.27 31.00
C GLY A 11 -24.54 -1.00 30.31
N ILE A 12 -23.27 -0.63 30.50
CA ILE A 12 -22.65 0.53 29.85
C ILE A 12 -21.79 0.04 28.67
N TRP A 13 -22.03 0.64 27.50
CA TRP A 13 -21.18 0.42 26.33
C TRP A 13 -19.91 1.23 26.44
N VAL A 14 -18.77 0.56 26.47
CA VAL A 14 -17.44 1.18 26.55
C VAL A 14 -16.63 0.79 25.30
N GLN A 15 -15.95 1.77 24.70
CA GLN A 15 -14.95 1.51 23.68
C GLN A 15 -13.58 1.34 24.33
N ILE A 16 -13.03 0.13 24.25
CA ILE A 16 -11.69 -0.17 24.73
C ILE A 16 -10.73 -0.04 23.55
N ARG A 17 -9.71 0.82 23.70
CA ARG A 17 -8.58 0.83 22.76
C ARG A 17 -7.72 -0.40 23.02
N VAL A 18 -7.73 -1.34 22.08
CA VAL A 18 -6.83 -2.49 22.14
C VAL A 18 -5.52 -2.06 21.49
N LYS A 19 -4.45 -2.04 22.28
CA LYS A 19 -3.09 -1.86 21.75
C LYS A 19 -2.69 -3.17 21.07
N SER A 20 -2.57 -3.14 19.75
CA SER A 20 -1.86 -4.18 19.01
C SER A 20 -0.37 -3.89 19.13
N ASP A 21 0.41 -4.79 19.72
CA ASP A 21 1.88 -4.66 19.79
C ASP A 21 2.55 -4.83 18.42
N LYS A 22 1.80 -5.25 17.41
CA LYS A 22 2.27 -5.24 16.02
C LYS A 22 2.26 -3.80 15.52
N LYS A 23 3.44 -3.26 15.23
CA LYS A 23 3.57 -2.01 14.48
C LYS A 23 2.73 -2.11 13.20
N PRO A 24 2.01 -1.06 12.81
CA PRO A 24 1.32 -1.05 11.52
C PRO A 24 2.35 -1.30 10.42
N HIS A 25 2.01 -2.17 9.47
CA HIS A 25 2.80 -2.34 8.25
C HIS A 25 2.82 -1.01 7.51
N LEU A 26 4.02 -0.55 7.14
CA LEU A 26 4.19 0.62 6.30
C LEU A 26 4.56 0.14 4.91
N PHE A 27 3.93 0.73 3.90
CA PHE A 27 4.23 0.44 2.51
C PHE A 27 5.66 0.87 2.20
N THR A 28 6.45 -0.12 1.83
CA THR A 28 7.81 0.09 1.34
C THR A 28 7.79 0.51 -0.13
N GLN A 29 8.88 1.13 -0.60
CA GLN A 29 9.03 1.49 -2.01
C GLN A 29 8.76 0.34 -3.00
N PRO A 30 9.31 -0.89 -2.83
CA PRO A 30 9.03 -1.98 -3.75
C PRO A 30 7.54 -2.37 -3.77
N GLU A 31 6.87 -2.40 -2.61
CA GLU A 31 5.43 -2.68 -2.53
C GLU A 31 4.60 -1.64 -3.28
N LEU A 32 4.91 -0.36 -3.12
CA LEU A 32 4.25 0.73 -3.86
C LEU A 32 4.46 0.61 -5.36
N ASN A 33 5.69 0.33 -5.80
CA ASN A 33 5.98 0.13 -7.21
C ASN A 33 5.22 -1.09 -7.77
N TYR A 34 5.07 -2.17 -7.00
CA TYR A 34 4.27 -3.33 -7.39
C TYR A 34 2.78 -2.98 -7.50
N ILE A 35 2.21 -2.25 -6.54
CA ILE A 35 0.82 -1.81 -6.60
C ILE A 35 0.56 -0.94 -7.84
N VAL A 36 1.43 0.04 -8.10
CA VAL A 36 1.33 0.91 -9.28
C VAL A 36 1.42 0.10 -10.57
N ARG A 37 2.32 -0.88 -10.62
CA ARG A 37 2.52 -1.76 -11.78
C ARG A 37 1.32 -2.69 -12.01
N ASP A 38 0.90 -3.40 -10.98
CA ASP A 38 -0.10 -4.47 -11.06
C ASP A 38 -1.51 -3.91 -11.31
N LEU A 39 -1.79 -2.72 -10.78
CA LEU A 39 -3.02 -1.98 -11.06
C LEU A 39 -2.95 -1.14 -12.34
N THR A 40 -1.83 -1.19 -13.06
CA THR A 40 -1.58 -0.45 -14.31
C THR A 40 -1.89 1.06 -14.18
N PHE A 41 -1.54 1.64 -13.03
CA PHE A 41 -1.89 3.03 -12.73
C PHE A 41 -1.18 4.01 -13.68
N SER A 42 -1.94 5.03 -14.09
CA SER A 42 -1.35 6.21 -14.72
C SER A 42 -0.51 6.97 -13.69
N LYS A 43 0.35 7.88 -14.18
CA LYS A 43 1.13 8.75 -13.31
C LYS A 43 0.24 9.49 -12.30
N GLN A 44 -0.84 10.10 -12.78
CA GLN A 44 -1.78 10.85 -11.96
C GLN A 44 -2.46 9.97 -10.89
N HIS A 45 -2.91 8.76 -11.24
CA HIS A 45 -3.51 7.85 -10.26
C HIS A 45 -2.51 7.40 -9.19
N SER A 46 -1.25 7.24 -9.58
CA SER A 46 -0.20 6.83 -8.65
C SER A 46 0.19 7.96 -7.69
N GLU A 47 0.20 9.22 -8.15
CA GLU A 47 0.39 10.39 -7.29
C GLU A 47 -0.74 10.53 -6.27
N VAL A 48 -2.00 10.33 -6.68
CA VAL A 48 -3.16 10.35 -5.77
C VAL A 48 -3.07 9.23 -4.73
N LEU A 49 -2.67 8.03 -5.14
CA LEU A 49 -2.44 6.91 -4.23
C LEU A 49 -1.41 7.29 -3.17
N VAL A 50 -0.22 7.77 -3.58
CA VAL A 50 0.85 8.14 -2.63
C VAL A 50 0.39 9.24 -1.69
N LEU A 51 -0.26 10.29 -2.18
CA LEU A 51 -0.76 11.37 -1.32
C LEU A 51 -1.75 10.85 -0.26
N ARG A 52 -2.61 9.90 -0.62
CA ARG A 52 -3.56 9.28 0.31
C ARG A 52 -2.87 8.40 1.34
N GLU A 53 -1.91 7.58 0.92
CA GLU A 53 -1.10 6.75 1.82
C GLU A 53 -0.24 7.61 2.77
N GLN A 54 0.27 8.77 2.30
CA GLN A 54 0.99 9.74 3.13
C GLN A 54 0.06 10.36 4.17
N HIS A 55 -1.14 10.76 3.75
CA HIS A 55 -2.15 11.33 4.64
C HIS A 55 -2.55 10.36 5.76
N TRP A 56 -2.59 9.06 5.46
CA TRP A 56 -2.85 8.02 6.46
C TRP A 56 -1.62 7.60 7.28
N ASN A 57 -0.44 8.17 6.99
CA ASN A 57 0.83 7.82 7.59
C ASN A 57 1.14 6.31 7.47
N LEU A 58 0.83 5.76 6.30
CA LEU A 58 1.02 4.34 5.94
C LEU A 58 2.23 4.12 5.04
N LEU A 59 2.91 5.19 4.60
CA LEU A 59 4.16 5.09 3.85
C LEU A 59 5.36 5.03 4.79
N ASP A 60 6.36 4.22 4.40
CA ASP A 60 7.69 4.37 4.95
C ASP A 60 8.27 5.75 4.56
N LYS A 61 9.10 6.34 5.42
CA LYS A 61 9.61 7.71 5.27
C LYS A 61 10.37 7.93 3.98
N ASP A 62 11.03 6.89 3.50
CA ASP A 62 11.87 6.93 2.30
C ASP A 62 11.17 6.38 1.06
N ALA A 63 9.94 5.90 1.20
CA ALA A 63 9.22 5.27 0.09
C ALA A 63 8.69 6.32 -0.90
N ARG A 64 9.07 6.15 -2.16
CA ARG A 64 8.65 7.00 -3.29
C ARG A 64 8.30 6.11 -4.49
N ILE A 65 7.34 6.54 -5.31
CA ILE A 65 7.16 5.90 -6.62
C ILE A 65 8.36 6.27 -7.48
N THR A 66 9.11 5.24 -7.89
CA THR A 66 10.32 5.41 -8.71
C THR A 66 10.20 4.76 -10.08
N VAL A 67 9.15 3.96 -10.30
CA VAL A 67 9.01 3.13 -11.50
C VAL A 67 7.58 3.16 -12.03
N PHE A 68 7.42 3.66 -13.25
CA PHE A 68 6.19 3.56 -14.05
C PHE A 68 6.45 2.61 -15.21
N ARG A 69 6.45 1.30 -14.96
CA ARG A 69 6.63 0.28 -16.02
C ARG A 69 5.29 -0.32 -16.41
N LYS A 70 5.04 -0.45 -17.71
CA LYS A 70 3.93 -1.25 -18.23
C LYS A 70 4.38 -2.71 -18.24
N HIS A 71 3.82 -3.52 -17.34
CA HIS A 71 4.11 -4.95 -17.23
C HIS A 71 3.95 -5.69 -18.56
N SER A 72 3.00 -5.27 -19.42
CA SER A 72 2.75 -5.92 -20.70
C SER A 72 3.82 -5.70 -21.77
N ALA A 73 4.51 -4.55 -21.77
CA ALA A 73 5.50 -4.25 -22.81
C ALA A 73 6.86 -4.92 -22.51
N ASP A 74 7.29 -4.89 -21.25
CA ASP A 74 8.58 -5.47 -20.85
C ASP A 74 8.56 -6.99 -20.86
N LEU A 75 7.42 -7.62 -20.52
CA LEU A 75 7.28 -9.08 -20.64
C LEU A 75 7.22 -9.55 -22.09
N GLN A 76 6.59 -8.80 -23.00
CA GLN A 76 6.59 -9.15 -24.41
C GLN A 76 8.00 -9.21 -24.99
N LEU A 77 8.89 -8.29 -24.60
CA LEU A 77 10.31 -8.33 -25.00
C LEU A 77 11.06 -9.55 -24.43
N LEU A 78 10.81 -9.92 -23.17
CA LEU A 78 11.39 -11.13 -22.56
C LEU A 78 10.97 -12.40 -23.30
N PHE A 79 9.68 -12.54 -23.63
CA PHE A 79 9.19 -13.69 -24.40
C PHE A 79 9.67 -13.69 -25.87
N ILE A 80 9.95 -12.54 -26.47
CA ILE A 80 10.47 -12.46 -27.85
C ILE A 80 11.97 -12.79 -27.91
N LEU A 81 12.76 -12.39 -26.90
CA LEU A 81 14.20 -12.65 -26.86
C LEU A 81 14.55 -14.11 -26.54
N GLU A 82 13.65 -14.87 -25.91
CA GLU A 82 13.85 -16.32 -25.68
C GLU A 82 13.53 -17.20 -26.91
N ILE A 83 12.97 -16.62 -27.98
CA ILE A 83 12.55 -17.34 -29.21
C ILE A 83 13.50 -17.04 -30.40
N LEU A 84 14.61 -16.33 -30.19
CA LEU A 84 15.60 -15.96 -31.22
C LEU A 84 16.97 -16.60 -30.99
#